data_AF-A0A9D1MH11-F1
#
_entry.id   AF-A0A9D1MH11-F1
#
_cell.length_a   1.000
_cell.length_b   1.000
_cell.length_c   1.000
_cell.angle_alpha   90.00
_cell.angle_beta   90.00
_cell.angle_gamma   90.00
#
_symmetry.space_group_name_H-M   'P 1'
#
loop_
_entity.id
_entity.type
_entity.pdbx_description
1 polymer ?
#
loop_
_entity_poly.entity_id
_entity_poly.type
_entity_poly.pdbx_seq_one_letter_code
_entity_poly.pdbx_strand_id
1 'polypeptide(L)'
;MFEPAESDNFHDFFGKSEGIPVKRIAEKGVESAFVFIEKELSFDSEYKNEVSTSVGKELKRLLKSVGVTKKGLILTVGVGNQGMTADALGGRTLKYLDITEHLNAAGAKSRGRGRLAGLAPGVGGVTGIDSFDVVKGVTDRLKPAAVIAVDTLSARNATRLKSVVQLSTDGLIPGSGVGNAKRALDDKNLGVPVIALGVPLVIEALD
;
A
#
# COMPACT_ATOMS: atom_id res chain seq x y z
N MET A 1 -9.73 2.52 -10.13
CA MET A 1 -8.27 2.43 -9.99
C MET A 1 -7.88 3.28 -8.79
N PHE A 2 -6.80 2.93 -8.09
CA PHE A 2 -6.30 3.65 -6.91
C PHE A 2 -5.86 5.07 -7.26
N GLU A 3 -6.85 5.94 -7.44
CA GLU A 3 -6.70 7.36 -7.70
C GLU A 3 -6.84 8.13 -6.39
N PRO A 4 -6.11 9.24 -6.23
CA PRO A 4 -6.28 10.09 -5.06
C PRO A 4 -7.74 10.53 -4.91
N ALA A 5 -8.31 10.50 -3.70
CA ALA A 5 -9.65 11.05 -3.49
C ALA A 5 -9.73 12.50 -4.01
N GLU A 6 -10.61 12.73 -4.99
CA GLU A 6 -10.73 13.99 -5.74
C GLU A 6 -11.76 14.97 -5.16
N SER A 7 -12.43 14.66 -4.04
CA SER A 7 -13.49 15.55 -3.54
C SER A 7 -12.94 16.83 -2.92
N ASP A 8 -13.47 17.98 -3.35
CA ASP A 8 -13.21 19.35 -2.84
C ASP A 8 -13.42 19.52 -1.32
N ASN A 9 -14.03 18.53 -0.65
CA ASN A 9 -14.32 18.51 0.78
C ASN A 9 -13.20 17.89 1.64
N PHE A 10 -11.96 17.83 1.14
CA PHE A 10 -10.81 17.27 1.89
C PHE A 10 -10.58 18.02 3.20
N HIS A 11 -10.88 19.33 3.21
CA HIS A 11 -10.77 20.15 4.42
C HIS A 11 -11.93 20.00 5.41
N ASP A 12 -13.07 19.45 4.99
CA ASP A 12 -14.24 19.33 5.86
C ASP A 12 -14.06 18.32 6.99
N PHE A 13 -13.03 17.49 6.93
CA PHE A 13 -12.71 16.48 7.93
C PHE A 13 -11.62 16.93 8.90
N PHE A 14 -10.90 18.02 8.61
CA PHE A 14 -9.84 18.51 9.49
C PHE A 14 -10.43 19.08 10.79
N GLY A 15 -9.93 18.61 11.93
CA GLY A 15 -10.31 19.13 13.26
C GLY A 15 -11.73 18.79 13.75
N LYS A 16 -12.46 17.88 13.09
CA LYS A 16 -13.83 17.47 13.47
C LYS A 16 -13.94 16.13 14.21
N SER A 17 -12.82 15.44 14.46
CA SER A 17 -12.79 14.16 15.18
C SER A 17 -11.95 14.22 16.46
N GLU A 18 -12.42 13.57 17.53
CA GLU A 18 -11.56 13.15 18.64
C GLU A 18 -10.62 12.04 18.16
N GLY A 19 -9.49 12.42 17.52
CA GLY A 19 -8.47 11.51 16.98
C GLY A 19 -8.21 11.68 15.48
N ILE A 20 -7.37 10.79 14.91
CA ILE A 20 -6.98 10.84 13.49
C ILE A 20 -8.22 10.73 12.58
N PRO A 21 -8.49 11.72 11.70
CA PRO A 21 -9.63 11.64 10.79
C PRO A 21 -9.49 10.47 9.82
N VAL A 22 -10.59 9.75 9.60
CA VAL A 22 -10.66 8.64 8.63
C VAL A 22 -11.93 8.75 7.80
N LYS A 23 -11.80 8.77 6.48
CA LYS A 23 -12.93 8.64 5.54
C LYS A 23 -12.92 7.23 4.96
N ARG A 24 -14.09 6.58 4.92
CA ARG A 24 -14.29 5.27 4.29
C ARG A 24 -15.25 5.42 3.12
N ILE A 25 -14.96 4.71 2.02
CA ILE A 25 -15.79 4.70 0.82
C ILE A 25 -15.96 3.24 0.41
N ALA A 26 -17.18 2.85 0.03
CA ALA A 26 -17.48 1.51 -0.48
C ALA A 26 -18.35 1.65 -1.73
N GLU A 27 -17.82 1.32 -2.89
CA GLU A 27 -18.49 1.49 -4.18
C GLU A 27 -18.14 0.34 -5.13
N LYS A 28 -19.14 -0.23 -5.81
CA LYS A 28 -18.95 -1.29 -6.83
C LYS A 28 -18.07 -2.48 -6.37
N GLY A 29 -18.14 -2.85 -5.10
CA GLY A 29 -17.35 -3.95 -4.53
C GLY A 29 -15.91 -3.58 -4.13
N VAL A 30 -15.53 -2.30 -4.29
CA VAL A 30 -14.27 -1.75 -3.80
C VAL A 30 -14.50 -1.09 -2.45
N GLU A 31 -13.63 -1.39 -1.49
CA GLU A 31 -13.57 -0.69 -0.21
C GLU A 31 -12.28 0.11 -0.11
N SER A 32 -12.41 1.39 0.26
CA SER A 32 -11.29 2.32 0.41
C SER A 32 -11.34 3.03 1.76
N ALA A 33 -10.17 3.40 2.27
CA ALA A 33 -9.99 4.21 3.48
C ALA A 33 -8.93 5.28 3.25
N PHE A 34 -9.17 6.47 3.81
CA PHE A 34 -8.29 7.62 3.75
C PHE A 34 -8.00 8.05 5.18
N VAL A 35 -6.76 7.85 5.63
CA VAL A 35 -6.30 8.26 6.96
C VAL A 35 -5.57 9.59 6.81
N PHE A 36 -6.14 10.66 7.34
CA PHE A 36 -5.64 12.01 7.13
C PHE A 36 -4.51 12.35 8.12
N ILE A 37 -3.50 13.04 7.60
CA ILE A 37 -2.34 13.53 8.34
C ILE A 37 -2.45 15.06 8.34
N GLU A 38 -2.84 15.63 9.48
CA GLU A 38 -3.08 17.06 9.68
C GLU A 38 -1.83 17.80 10.18
N LYS A 39 -0.86 17.07 10.73
CA LYS A 39 0.38 17.61 11.32
C LYS A 39 1.61 16.92 10.74
N GLU A 40 2.74 17.58 10.81
CA GLU A 40 4.00 17.00 10.37
C GLU A 40 4.44 15.85 11.29
N LEU A 41 4.65 14.66 10.71
CA LEU A 41 4.96 13.43 11.47
C LEU A 41 6.39 13.38 12.04
N SER A 42 7.30 14.22 11.52
CA SER A 42 8.74 14.18 11.84
C SER A 42 9.04 14.61 13.28
N PHE A 43 8.18 15.44 13.88
CA PHE A 43 8.45 16.07 15.18
C PHE A 43 7.49 15.64 16.30
N ASP A 44 6.49 14.81 15.99
CA ASP A 44 5.45 14.40 16.93
C ASP A 44 5.30 12.87 16.92
N SER A 45 6.00 12.21 17.85
CA SER A 45 6.04 10.75 17.97
C SER A 45 4.70 10.17 18.43
N GLU A 46 3.95 10.91 19.25
CA GLU A 46 2.62 10.52 19.72
C GLU A 46 1.65 10.55 18.54
N TYR A 47 1.60 11.65 17.80
CA TYR A 47 0.76 11.78 16.61
C TYR A 47 1.14 10.76 15.52
N LYS A 48 2.43 10.50 15.32
CA LYS A 48 2.89 9.43 14.42
C LYS A 48 2.37 8.05 14.84
N ASN A 49 2.35 7.74 16.13
CA ASN A 49 1.81 6.49 16.64
C ASN A 49 0.29 6.42 16.48
N GLU A 50 -0.43 7.52 16.66
CA GLU A 50 -1.87 7.59 16.40
C GLU A 50 -2.20 7.33 14.94
N VAL A 51 -1.49 7.99 14.01
CA VAL A 51 -1.63 7.76 12.55
C VAL A 51 -1.33 6.31 12.20
N SER A 52 -0.21 5.77 12.70
CA SER A 52 0.18 4.37 12.47
C SER A 52 -0.89 3.38 13.00
N THR A 53 -1.45 3.67 14.17
CA THR A 53 -2.54 2.88 14.77
C THR A 53 -3.81 2.96 13.92
N SER A 54 -4.15 4.13 13.38
CA SER A 54 -5.30 4.33 12.51
C SER A 54 -5.14 3.57 11.19
N VAL A 55 -3.97 3.68 10.53
CA VAL A 55 -3.64 2.89 9.33
C VAL A 55 -3.73 1.39 9.61
N GLY A 56 -3.17 0.92 10.73
CA GLY A 56 -3.24 -0.49 11.12
C GLY A 56 -4.66 -0.99 11.36
N LYS A 57 -5.55 -0.15 11.92
CA LYS A 57 -6.98 -0.46 12.09
C LYS A 57 -7.68 -0.63 10.76
N GLU A 58 -7.47 0.30 9.82
CA GLU A 58 -8.08 0.23 8.48
C GLU A 58 -7.54 -0.93 7.65
N LEU A 59 -6.22 -1.17 7.67
CA LEU A 59 -5.62 -2.31 6.99
C LEU A 59 -6.19 -3.63 7.51
N LYS A 60 -6.34 -3.78 8.83
CA LYS A 60 -6.96 -4.96 9.45
C LYS A 60 -8.43 -5.12 9.05
N ARG A 61 -9.16 -4.02 8.89
CA ARG A 61 -10.55 -4.02 8.44
C ARG A 61 -10.66 -4.53 7.00
N LEU A 62 -9.84 -4.00 6.09
CA LEU A 62 -9.81 -4.41 4.68
C LEU A 62 -9.34 -5.86 4.50
N LEU A 63 -8.32 -6.30 5.23
CA LEU A 63 -7.89 -7.71 5.21
C LEU A 63 -9.02 -8.65 5.62
N LYS A 64 -9.83 -8.27 6.61
CA LYS A 64 -10.99 -9.06 7.02
C LYS A 64 -12.10 -9.06 5.96
N SER A 65 -12.36 -7.94 5.30
CA SER A 65 -13.43 -7.86 4.30
C SER A 65 -13.13 -8.74 3.08
N VAL A 66 -11.86 -8.94 2.74
CA VAL A 66 -11.43 -9.87 1.68
C VAL A 66 -11.15 -11.30 2.18
N GLY A 67 -11.57 -11.63 3.41
CA GLY A 67 -11.55 -13.01 3.92
C GLY A 67 -10.22 -13.50 4.50
N VAL A 68 -9.23 -12.62 4.72
CA VAL A 68 -7.95 -13.02 5.32
C VAL A 68 -8.13 -13.40 6.80
N THR A 69 -7.63 -14.58 7.16
CA THR A 69 -7.57 -15.04 8.55
C THR A 69 -6.19 -14.80 9.16
N LYS A 70 -6.08 -14.91 10.50
CA LYS A 70 -4.80 -14.76 11.22
C LYS A 70 -3.71 -15.75 10.79
N LYS A 71 -4.06 -16.85 10.11
CA LYS A 71 -3.12 -17.88 9.64
C LYS A 71 -2.67 -17.66 8.19
N GLY A 72 -3.32 -16.74 7.46
CA GLY A 72 -3.00 -16.45 6.07
C GLY A 72 -1.62 -15.87 5.91
N LEU A 73 -0.88 -16.32 4.89
CA LEU A 73 0.35 -15.66 4.46
C LEU A 73 -0.01 -14.36 3.75
N ILE A 74 0.56 -13.25 4.20
CA ILE A 74 0.52 -11.99 3.48
C ILE A 74 1.81 -11.79 2.72
N LEU A 75 1.70 -11.43 1.44
CA LEU A 75 2.83 -10.97 0.63
C LEU A 75 2.76 -9.44 0.52
N THR A 76 3.69 -8.74 1.15
CA THR A 76 3.83 -7.29 0.93
C THR A 76 4.74 -7.03 -0.26
N VAL A 77 4.23 -6.26 -1.24
CA VAL A 77 4.95 -5.86 -2.43
C VAL A 77 5.27 -4.37 -2.34
N GLY A 78 6.56 -4.03 -2.29
CA GLY A 78 7.02 -2.65 -2.32
C GLY A 78 7.32 -2.22 -3.75
N VAL A 79 6.41 -1.45 -4.36
CA VAL A 79 6.53 -0.94 -5.73
C VAL A 79 7.35 0.37 -5.74
N GLY A 80 7.84 0.73 -6.93
CA GLY A 80 8.54 1.98 -7.17
C GLY A 80 10.05 1.83 -7.35
N ASN A 81 10.68 2.88 -7.86
CA ASN A 81 12.11 2.95 -8.11
C ASN A 81 12.88 3.32 -6.84
N GLN A 82 13.59 2.33 -6.28
CA GLN A 82 14.42 2.52 -5.08
C GLN A 82 15.56 3.55 -5.25
N GLY A 83 15.99 3.82 -6.48
CA GLY A 83 16.99 4.85 -6.79
C GLY A 83 16.44 6.27 -6.80
N MET A 84 15.11 6.45 -6.83
CA MET A 84 14.47 7.76 -6.85
C MET A 84 13.79 8.03 -5.50
N THR A 85 14.32 8.99 -4.73
CA THR A 85 13.89 9.23 -3.34
C THR A 85 12.38 9.35 -3.17
N ALA A 86 11.69 10.04 -4.08
CA ALA A 86 10.26 10.25 -4.00
C ALA A 86 9.43 9.00 -4.31
N ASP A 87 10.00 8.04 -5.06
CA ASP A 87 9.36 6.79 -5.50
C ASP A 87 9.90 5.55 -4.75
N ALA A 88 10.73 5.77 -3.73
CA ALA A 88 11.34 4.68 -2.96
C ALA A 88 10.42 4.15 -1.85
N LEU A 89 9.21 4.69 -1.67
CA LEU A 89 8.34 4.40 -0.52
C LEU A 89 8.04 2.90 -0.37
N GLY A 90 7.68 2.21 -1.46
CA GLY A 90 7.32 0.79 -1.40
C GLY A 90 8.45 -0.07 -0.85
N GLY A 91 9.61 -0.06 -1.49
CA GLY A 91 10.76 -0.84 -1.00
C GLY A 91 11.37 -0.33 0.32
N ARG A 92 11.26 0.96 0.65
CA ARG A 92 11.61 1.46 2.00
C ARG A 92 10.70 0.88 3.07
N THR A 93 9.40 0.79 2.81
CA THR A 93 8.42 0.20 3.73
C THR A 93 8.83 -1.20 4.15
N LEU A 94 9.30 -2.03 3.22
CA LEU A 94 9.72 -3.40 3.51
C LEU A 94 10.87 -3.50 4.52
N LYS A 95 11.75 -2.50 4.61
CA LYS A 95 12.87 -2.48 5.57
C LYS A 95 12.42 -2.32 7.02
N TYR A 96 11.19 -1.83 7.22
CA TYR A 96 10.59 -1.60 8.54
C TYR A 96 9.54 -2.67 8.90
N LEU A 97 9.39 -3.72 8.08
CA LEU A 97 8.49 -4.84 8.37
C LEU A 97 9.25 -6.00 9.01
N ASP A 98 8.66 -6.56 10.07
CA ASP A 98 9.08 -7.84 10.63
C ASP A 98 8.67 -8.99 9.69
N ILE A 99 9.51 -9.29 8.69
CA ILE A 99 9.28 -10.43 7.79
C ILE A 99 9.42 -11.73 8.58
N THR A 100 8.41 -12.61 8.51
CA THR A 100 8.32 -13.82 9.34
C THR A 100 8.19 -15.12 8.55
N GLU A 101 7.89 -15.06 7.25
CA GLU A 101 7.62 -16.28 6.47
C GLU A 101 8.82 -17.23 6.42
N HIS A 102 10.05 -16.70 6.38
CA HIS A 102 11.27 -17.51 6.41
C HIS A 102 11.41 -18.33 7.71
N LEU A 103 10.97 -17.79 8.87
CA LEU A 103 10.96 -18.51 10.14
C LEU A 103 9.91 -19.62 10.14
N ASN A 104 8.73 -19.32 9.62
CA ASN A 104 7.63 -20.27 9.52
C ASN A 104 7.97 -21.43 8.56
N ALA A 105 8.59 -21.12 7.42
CA ALA A 105 9.06 -22.12 6.45
C ALA A 105 10.13 -23.06 7.03
N ALA A 106 10.96 -22.57 7.95
CA ALA A 106 11.94 -23.37 8.67
C ALA A 106 11.36 -24.19 9.84
N GLY A 107 10.04 -24.16 10.07
CA GLY A 107 9.38 -24.85 11.18
C GLY A 107 9.54 -24.17 12.54
N ALA A 108 10.21 -23.01 12.61
CA ALA A 108 10.28 -22.20 13.82
C ALA A 108 8.92 -21.49 14.00
N LYS A 109 8.19 -21.80 15.07
CA LYS A 109 6.95 -21.08 15.40
C LYS A 109 7.28 -19.59 15.55
N SER A 110 6.80 -18.75 14.62
CA SER A 110 6.87 -17.30 14.78
C SER A 110 6.02 -16.93 16.00
N ARG A 111 6.67 -16.69 17.16
CA ARG A 111 6.10 -16.46 18.52
C ARG A 111 4.73 -15.75 18.57
N GLY A 112 3.64 -16.41 18.16
CA GLY A 112 2.33 -15.78 17.94
C GLY A 112 2.27 -14.70 16.84
N ARG A 113 3.34 -14.50 16.05
CA ARG A 113 3.37 -13.51 14.96
C ARG A 113 2.77 -14.10 13.69
N GLY A 114 2.02 -13.28 12.94
CA GLY A 114 1.43 -13.69 11.65
C GLY A 114 2.50 -14.04 10.61
N ARG A 115 2.07 -14.59 9.47
CA ARG A 115 2.94 -14.97 8.35
C ARG A 115 3.05 -13.81 7.35
N LEU A 116 4.25 -13.27 7.20
CA LEU A 116 4.52 -12.11 6.36
C LEU A 116 5.75 -12.38 5.49
N ALA A 117 5.58 -12.24 4.17
CA ALA A 117 6.64 -12.19 3.18
C ALA A 117 6.75 -10.78 2.58
N GLY A 118 7.92 -10.43 2.06
CA GLY A 118 8.18 -9.12 1.45
C GLY A 118 8.88 -9.29 0.10
N LEU A 119 8.50 -8.48 -0.88
CA LEU A 119 9.08 -8.46 -2.23
C LEU A 119 9.15 -7.01 -2.73
N ALA A 120 10.32 -6.54 -3.15
CA ALA A 120 10.45 -5.32 -3.95
C ALA A 120 10.96 -5.72 -5.33
N PRO A 121 10.11 -5.70 -6.39
CA PRO A 121 10.58 -5.96 -7.74
C PRO A 121 11.58 -4.89 -8.17
N GLY A 122 12.58 -5.28 -8.96
CA GLY A 122 13.50 -4.33 -9.58
C GLY A 122 12.79 -3.46 -10.63
N VAL A 123 13.48 -2.41 -11.08
CA VAL A 123 12.98 -1.56 -12.17
C VAL A 123 13.13 -2.31 -13.50
N GLY A 124 12.05 -2.41 -14.27
CA GLY A 124 12.05 -3.15 -15.54
C GLY A 124 13.12 -2.70 -16.53
N GLY A 125 13.44 -1.39 -16.57
CA GLY A 125 14.54 -0.87 -17.40
C GLY A 125 15.94 -1.33 -16.99
N VAL A 126 16.09 -1.87 -15.77
CA VAL A 126 17.35 -2.43 -15.25
C VAL A 126 17.37 -3.95 -15.38
N THR A 127 16.25 -4.61 -15.10
CA THR A 127 16.17 -6.09 -15.06
C THR A 127 15.77 -6.72 -16.39
N GLY A 128 15.14 -5.97 -17.29
CA GLY A 128 14.48 -6.50 -18.48
C GLY A 128 13.20 -7.30 -18.19
N ILE A 129 12.77 -7.38 -16.92
CA ILE A 129 11.59 -8.14 -16.48
C ILE A 129 10.58 -7.15 -15.91
N ASP A 130 9.34 -7.25 -16.37
CA ASP A 130 8.25 -6.41 -15.89
C ASP A 130 7.92 -6.72 -14.42
N SER A 131 7.71 -5.67 -13.62
CA SER A 131 7.42 -5.82 -12.18
C SER A 131 6.18 -6.68 -11.92
N PHE A 132 5.17 -6.63 -12.81
CA PHE A 132 4.01 -7.50 -12.69
C PHE A 132 4.40 -8.97 -12.81
N ASP A 133 5.26 -9.36 -13.76
CA ASP A 133 5.64 -10.76 -13.96
C ASP A 133 6.40 -11.32 -12.75
N VAL A 134 7.26 -10.50 -12.14
CA VAL A 134 7.94 -10.87 -10.89
C VAL A 134 6.93 -11.11 -9.77
N VAL A 135 5.98 -10.19 -9.58
CA VAL A 135 4.96 -10.30 -8.54
C VAL A 135 4.01 -11.47 -8.79
N LYS A 136 3.57 -11.68 -10.03
CA LYS A 136 2.71 -12.78 -10.44
C LYS A 136 3.39 -14.12 -10.21
N GLY A 137 4.63 -14.28 -10.64
CA GLY A 137 5.40 -15.51 -10.44
C GLY A 137 5.55 -15.88 -8.96
N VAL A 138 5.86 -14.89 -8.11
CA VAL A 138 5.94 -15.11 -6.65
C VAL A 138 4.57 -15.42 -6.05
N THR A 139 3.52 -14.72 -6.49
CA THR A 139 2.15 -14.94 -6.02
C THR A 139 1.65 -16.34 -6.38
N ASP A 140 1.89 -16.82 -7.61
CA ASP A 140 1.52 -18.17 -8.05
C ASP A 140 2.25 -19.26 -7.27
N ARG A 141 3.51 -19.00 -6.91
CA ARG A 141 4.34 -19.92 -6.14
C ARG A 141 3.90 -19.99 -4.68
N LEU A 142 3.69 -18.84 -4.04
CA LEU A 142 3.42 -18.75 -2.60
C LEU A 142 1.95 -18.93 -2.25
N LYS A 143 1.04 -18.61 -3.19
CA LYS A 143 -0.41 -18.56 -2.99
C LYS A 143 -0.78 -17.85 -1.68
N PRO A 144 -0.35 -16.59 -1.50
CA PRO A 144 -0.65 -15.84 -0.29
C PRO A 144 -2.17 -15.66 -0.14
N ALA A 145 -2.63 -15.49 1.10
CA ALA A 145 -4.03 -15.19 1.39
C ALA A 145 -4.43 -13.78 0.89
N ALA A 146 -3.47 -12.86 0.82
CA ALA A 146 -3.62 -11.57 0.14
C ALA A 146 -2.24 -10.97 -0.17
N VAL A 147 -2.22 -10.05 -1.13
CA VAL A 147 -1.09 -9.16 -1.43
C VAL A 147 -1.39 -7.78 -0.84
N ILE A 148 -0.39 -7.17 -0.21
CA ILE A 148 -0.42 -5.74 0.16
C ILE A 148 0.57 -5.03 -0.76
N ALA A 149 0.09 -4.26 -1.73
CA ALA A 149 0.94 -3.48 -2.64
C ALA A 149 1.11 -2.06 -2.08
N VAL A 150 2.36 -1.64 -1.87
CA VAL A 150 2.71 -0.32 -1.34
C VAL A 150 3.39 0.49 -2.42
N ASP A 151 2.85 1.66 -2.74
CA ASP A 151 3.35 2.53 -3.81
C ASP A 151 3.36 4.02 -3.42
N THR A 152 4.20 4.81 -4.08
CA THR A 152 4.09 6.27 -4.04
C THR A 152 2.94 6.71 -4.94
N LEU A 153 2.13 7.65 -4.48
CA LEU A 153 1.07 8.26 -5.29
C LEU A 153 1.46 9.65 -5.78
N SER A 154 0.87 10.02 -6.91
CA SER A 154 0.92 11.39 -7.44
C SER A 154 -0.24 12.22 -6.90
N ALA A 155 0.03 13.49 -6.58
CA ALA A 155 -0.97 14.50 -6.27
C ALA A 155 -1.07 15.54 -7.40
N ARG A 156 -2.27 16.10 -7.60
CA ARG A 156 -2.49 17.23 -8.52
C ARG A 156 -2.21 18.60 -7.88
N ASN A 157 -2.08 18.67 -6.56
CA ASN A 157 -1.77 19.90 -5.82
C ASN A 157 -0.80 19.59 -4.67
N ALA A 158 0.15 20.49 -4.45
CA ALA A 158 1.12 20.46 -3.37
C ALA A 158 0.49 20.33 -1.97
N THR A 159 -0.70 20.90 -1.76
CA THR A 159 -1.42 20.80 -0.48
C THR A 159 -1.78 19.37 -0.08
N ARG A 160 -1.77 18.43 -1.04
CA ARG A 160 -2.04 17.01 -0.78
C ARG A 160 -0.80 16.18 -0.51
N LEU A 161 0.41 16.73 -0.66
CA LEU A 161 1.63 15.98 -0.38
C LEU A 161 1.68 15.61 1.10
N LYS A 162 1.95 14.33 1.39
CA LYS A 162 2.10 13.78 2.75
C LYS A 162 0.87 13.95 3.66
N SER A 163 -0.30 14.29 3.12
CA SER A 163 -1.50 14.62 3.92
C SER A 163 -2.46 13.45 4.13
N VAL A 164 -2.23 12.30 3.51
CA VAL A 164 -3.12 11.13 3.62
C VAL A 164 -2.39 9.82 3.34
N VAL A 165 -2.73 8.78 4.10
CA VAL A 165 -2.46 7.39 3.73
C VAL A 165 -3.73 6.81 3.13
N GLN A 166 -3.65 6.37 1.88
CA GLN A 166 -4.77 5.76 1.18
C GLN A 166 -4.65 4.25 1.25
N LEU A 167 -5.77 3.56 1.43
CA LEU A 167 -5.87 2.11 1.39
C LEU A 167 -7.07 1.72 0.52
N SER A 168 -6.95 0.69 -0.30
CA SER A 168 -8.05 0.22 -1.14
C SER A 168 -7.94 -1.25 -1.53
N THR A 169 -9.07 -1.92 -1.75
CA THR A 169 -9.12 -3.27 -2.31
C THR A 169 -9.07 -3.32 -3.84
N ASP A 170 -9.02 -2.17 -4.52
CA ASP A 170 -9.04 -2.09 -6.00
C ASP A 170 -7.69 -2.45 -6.66
N GLY A 171 -6.66 -2.76 -5.86
CA GLY A 171 -5.30 -2.91 -6.35
C GLY A 171 -4.66 -1.58 -6.77
N LEU A 172 -3.54 -1.62 -7.48
CA LEU A 172 -2.87 -0.43 -8.03
C LEU A 172 -2.23 -0.74 -9.38
N ILE A 173 -1.98 0.28 -10.21
CA ILE A 173 -1.11 0.15 -11.38
C ILE A 173 0.26 0.75 -11.04
N PRO A 174 1.33 -0.05 -10.98
CA PRO A 174 2.69 0.43 -10.78
C PRO A 174 3.15 1.40 -11.88
N GLY A 175 3.63 2.59 -11.49
CA GLY A 175 4.57 3.42 -12.26
C GLY A 175 4.18 3.91 -13.67
N SER A 176 4.92 4.91 -14.15
CA SER A 176 4.80 5.64 -15.43
C SER A 176 5.56 5.00 -16.61
N GLY A 177 5.77 3.68 -16.60
CA GLY A 177 6.58 2.97 -17.60
C GLY A 177 6.27 3.41 -19.03
N VAL A 178 7.23 4.10 -19.65
CA VAL A 178 7.14 4.58 -21.03
C VAL A 178 6.93 3.36 -21.94
N GLY A 179 5.77 3.27 -22.59
CA GLY A 179 5.56 2.41 -23.76
C GLY A 179 4.94 1.03 -23.57
N ASN A 180 4.59 0.57 -22.35
CA ASN A 180 3.92 -0.73 -22.16
C ASN A 180 2.51 -0.59 -21.59
N ALA A 181 1.57 -1.41 -22.06
CA ALA A 181 0.24 -1.55 -21.48
C ALA A 181 0.37 -2.01 -20.03
N LYS A 182 0.18 -1.07 -19.09
CA LYS A 182 0.45 -1.31 -17.68
C LYS A 182 -0.56 -2.31 -17.11
N ARG A 183 -0.06 -3.36 -16.47
CA ARG A 183 -0.92 -4.39 -15.86
C ARG A 183 -1.23 -4.05 -14.40
N ALA A 184 -2.52 -4.17 -14.09
CA ALA A 184 -3.12 -4.35 -12.77
C ALA A 184 -2.29 -5.14 -11.76
N LEU A 185 -1.78 -4.57 -10.67
CA LEU A 185 -1.63 -5.34 -9.43
C LEU A 185 -2.98 -5.33 -8.71
N ASP A 186 -3.89 -6.18 -9.16
CA ASP A 186 -5.24 -6.34 -8.62
C ASP A 186 -5.60 -7.83 -8.47
N ASP A 187 -6.77 -8.09 -7.89
CA ASP A 187 -7.26 -9.43 -7.64
C ASP A 187 -7.51 -10.24 -8.92
N LYS A 188 -8.00 -9.59 -9.97
CA LYS A 188 -8.26 -10.18 -11.28
C LYS A 188 -6.99 -10.72 -11.93
N ASN A 189 -5.91 -9.95 -11.87
CA ASN A 189 -4.66 -10.29 -12.53
C ASN A 189 -3.77 -11.21 -11.67
N LEU A 190 -3.81 -11.08 -10.34
CA LEU A 190 -2.99 -11.89 -9.43
C LEU A 190 -3.69 -13.18 -8.93
N GLY A 191 -5.01 -13.26 -9.03
CA GLY A 191 -5.81 -14.41 -8.58
C GLY A 191 -5.93 -14.56 -7.05
N VAL A 192 -5.50 -13.54 -6.30
CA VAL A 192 -5.61 -13.44 -4.84
C VAL A 192 -6.00 -12.01 -4.48
N PRO A 193 -6.68 -11.77 -3.34
CA PRO A 193 -7.03 -10.41 -2.93
C PRO A 193 -5.82 -9.47 -2.88
N VAL A 194 -5.99 -8.24 -3.35
CA VAL A 194 -4.95 -7.20 -3.29
C VAL A 194 -5.46 -6.01 -2.50
N ILE A 195 -4.64 -5.53 -1.57
CA ILE A 195 -4.86 -4.26 -0.88
C ILE A 195 -3.75 -3.31 -1.30
N ALA A 196 -4.11 -2.25 -2.00
CA ALA A 196 -3.21 -1.15 -2.30
C ALA A 196 -3.10 -0.21 -1.11
N LEU A 197 -1.89 0.27 -0.85
CA LEU A 197 -1.57 1.30 0.11
C LEU A 197 -0.66 2.32 -0.54
N GLY A 198 -0.96 3.60 -0.38
CA GLY A 198 -0.11 4.64 -0.96
C GLY A 198 -0.22 5.97 -0.27
N VAL A 199 0.83 6.77 -0.49
CA VAL A 199 0.98 8.11 0.06
C VAL A 199 1.35 9.06 -1.08
N PRO A 200 0.68 10.22 -1.22
CA PRO A 200 1.05 11.23 -2.20
C PRO A 200 2.40 11.86 -1.83
N LEU A 201 3.45 11.53 -2.57
CA LEU A 201 4.82 12.06 -2.34
C LEU A 201 5.39 12.80 -3.55
N VAL A 202 4.73 12.73 -4.71
CA VAL A 202 5.10 13.46 -5.93
C VAL A 202 3.92 14.29 -6.43
N ILE A 203 4.22 15.36 -7.17
CA ILE A 203 3.21 16.16 -7.85
C ILE A 203 3.24 15.80 -9.34
N GLU A 204 2.08 15.56 -9.93
CA GLU A 204 1.94 15.48 -11.38
C GLU A 204 2.19 16.87 -11.98
N ALA A 205 3.21 16.98 -12.82
CA ALA A 205 3.35 18.16 -13.66
C ALA A 205 2.21 18.14 -14.70
N LEU A 206 1.32 19.11 -14.61
CA LEU A 206 0.37 19.40 -15.68
C LEU A 206 1.13 20.25 -16.71
N ASP A 207 1.30 19.71 -17.91
CA ASP A 207 1.82 20.46 -19.07
C ASP A 207 0.86 21.60 -19.48
#